data_AF-A0A545SEV0-F1
#
_entry.id   AF-A0A545SEV0-F1
#
_cell.length_a   1.000
_cell.length_b   1.000
_cell.length_c   1.000
_cell.angle_alpha   90.00
_cell.angle_beta   90.00
_cell.angle_gamma   90.00
#
_symmetry.space_group_name_H-M   'P 1'
#
loop_
_entity.id
_entity.type
_entity.pdbx_description
1 polymer ?
#
loop_
_entity_poly.entity_id
_entity_poly.type
_entity_poly.pdbx_seq_one_letter_code
_entity_poly.pdbx_strand_id
1 'polypeptide(L)'
;MATPTTFHEDVFYEHFQPFRHPSAKFNIWGGHGLETFGEDFQLAFNYDSNYVWTVVDGESGGQWIIPGFHYVNRVCYLLTRLPHNEAPIEFRIDRRPQSLTALGLARRITVLQRILAEHGAMNY
;
A
#
# COMPACT_ATOMS: atom_id res chain seq x y z
N MET A 1 18.23 -10.29 -1.01
CA MET A 1 17.04 -9.49 -1.38
C MET A 1 17.45 -8.03 -1.35
N ALA A 2 17.06 -7.23 -2.34
CA ALA A 2 17.30 -5.79 -2.31
C ALA A 2 16.45 -5.17 -1.20
N THR A 3 17.00 -4.19 -0.47
CA THR A 3 16.25 -3.46 0.54
C THR A 3 15.17 -2.60 -0.16
N PRO A 4 13.90 -2.69 0.27
CA PRO A 4 12.85 -1.86 -0.32
C PRO A 4 13.11 -0.37 -0.06
N THR A 5 12.68 0.47 -1.00
CA THR A 5 12.70 1.93 -0.81
C THR A 5 11.50 2.35 0.02
N THR A 6 11.75 2.90 1.20
CA THR A 6 10.72 3.42 2.09
C THR A 6 10.24 4.82 1.67
N PHE A 7 8.92 5.03 1.71
CA PHE A 7 8.23 6.31 1.54
C PHE A 7 7.33 6.62 2.75
N HIS A 8 6.90 7.87 2.87
CA HIS A 8 5.84 8.27 3.82
C HIS A 8 4.46 7.90 3.24
N GLU A 9 3.44 7.64 4.07
CA GLU A 9 2.13 7.18 3.59
C GLU A 9 1.42 8.17 2.64
N ASP A 10 1.68 9.47 2.74
CA ASP A 10 1.11 10.46 1.81
C ASP A 10 1.41 10.12 0.35
N VAL A 11 2.60 9.58 0.07
CA VAL A 11 3.00 9.16 -1.28
C VAL A 11 2.13 8.00 -1.76
N PHE A 12 1.75 7.09 -0.87
CA PHE A 12 0.84 5.98 -1.17
C PHE A 12 -0.55 6.49 -1.53
N TYR A 13 -1.13 7.34 -0.69
CA TYR A 13 -2.48 7.87 -0.90
C TYR A 13 -2.58 8.72 -2.16
N GLU A 14 -1.58 9.58 -2.42
CA GLU A 14 -1.55 10.45 -3.60
C GLU A 14 -1.37 9.64 -4.90
N HIS A 15 -0.45 8.68 -4.93
CA HIS A 15 -0.15 7.94 -6.15
C HIS A 15 -1.13 6.79 -6.40
N PHE A 16 -1.27 5.86 -5.46
CA PHE A 16 -1.99 4.61 -5.67
C PHE A 16 -3.50 4.73 -5.48
N GLN A 17 -3.94 5.79 -4.79
CA GLN A 17 -5.35 6.15 -4.62
C GLN A 17 -6.20 4.97 -4.14
N PRO A 18 -6.01 4.52 -2.89
CA PRO A 18 -6.77 3.40 -2.35
C PRO A 18 -8.28 3.68 -2.43
N PHE A 19 -9.06 2.63 -2.69
CA PHE A 19 -10.51 2.77 -2.85
C PHE A 19 -11.25 1.69 -2.06
N ARG A 20 -12.51 1.98 -1.70
CA ARG A 20 -13.39 1.00 -1.07
C ARG A 20 -14.01 0.10 -2.13
N HIS A 21 -13.79 -1.19 -2.04
CA HIS A 21 -14.49 -2.13 -2.91
C HIS A 21 -16.00 -2.14 -2.59
N PRO A 22 -16.91 -2.16 -3.59
CA PRO A 22 -18.36 -2.14 -3.35
C PRO A 22 -18.87 -3.29 -2.49
N SER A 23 -18.20 -4.45 -2.55
CA SER A 23 -18.55 -5.65 -1.77
C SER A 23 -17.94 -5.68 -0.37
N ALA A 24 -17.14 -4.68 0.03
CA ALA A 24 -16.49 -4.64 1.34
C ALA A 24 -17.53 -4.58 2.48
N LYS A 25 -17.44 -5.54 3.40
CA LYS A 25 -18.39 -5.69 4.51
C LYS A 25 -18.10 -4.75 5.66
N PHE A 26 -16.83 -4.47 5.90
CA PHE A 26 -16.41 -3.64 7.01
C PHE A 26 -15.99 -2.25 6.54
N ASN A 27 -16.04 -1.29 7.47
CA ASN A 27 -15.63 0.08 7.24
C ASN A 27 -14.45 0.38 8.17
N ILE A 28 -13.29 -0.15 7.82
CA ILE A 28 -12.04 -0.01 8.59
C ILE A 28 -11.04 0.84 7.81
N TRP A 29 -9.97 1.28 8.48
CA TRP A 29 -8.85 1.99 7.85
C TRP A 29 -9.29 3.20 7.00
N GLY A 30 -10.03 4.13 7.61
CA GLY A 30 -10.56 5.31 6.89
C GLY A 30 -11.57 4.97 5.79
N GLY A 31 -12.09 3.74 5.77
CA GLY A 31 -13.04 3.23 4.78
C GLY A 31 -12.42 2.59 3.55
N HIS A 32 -11.10 2.41 3.53
CA HIS A 32 -10.40 1.75 2.44
C HIS A 32 -10.03 0.30 2.74
N GLY A 33 -10.04 -0.11 4.01
CA GLY A 33 -9.52 -1.41 4.42
C GLY A 33 -10.51 -2.56 4.22
N LEU A 34 -9.96 -3.71 3.85
CA LEU A 34 -10.61 -5.02 3.87
C LEU A 34 -10.12 -5.81 5.07
N GLU A 35 -11.06 -6.45 5.77
CA GLU A 35 -10.74 -7.30 6.92
C GLU A 35 -9.87 -8.51 6.57
N THR A 36 -9.21 -9.03 7.60
CA THR A 36 -8.23 -10.12 7.49
C THR A 36 -8.84 -11.53 7.57
N PHE A 37 -10.17 -11.60 7.57
CA PHE A 37 -11.00 -12.80 7.63
C PHE A 37 -12.29 -12.65 6.81
N GLY A 38 -13.04 -13.74 6.65
CA GLY A 38 -14.38 -13.73 6.04
C GLY A 38 -14.39 -13.34 4.56
N GLU A 39 -15.48 -12.70 4.12
CA GLU A 39 -15.67 -12.32 2.71
C GLU A 39 -14.69 -11.24 2.25
N ASP A 40 -14.28 -10.31 3.12
CA ASP A 40 -13.29 -9.28 2.78
C ASP A 40 -11.90 -9.88 2.53
N PHE A 41 -11.51 -10.90 3.30
CA PHE A 41 -10.29 -11.66 3.05
C PHE A 41 -10.33 -12.37 1.70
N GLN A 42 -11.45 -13.05 1.40
CA GLN A 42 -11.63 -13.73 0.12
C GLN A 42 -11.61 -12.73 -1.05
N LEU A 43 -12.16 -11.54 -0.84
CA LEU A 43 -12.11 -10.47 -1.82
C LEU A 43 -10.66 -10.02 -2.08
N ALA A 44 -9.88 -9.75 -1.03
CA ALA A 44 -8.47 -9.38 -1.17
C ALA A 44 -7.63 -10.50 -1.80
N PHE A 45 -7.88 -11.76 -1.41
CA PHE A 45 -7.12 -12.93 -1.90
C PHE A 45 -7.36 -13.21 -3.39
N ASN A 46 -8.59 -13.03 -3.87
CA ASN A 46 -8.94 -13.27 -5.28
C ASN A 46 -8.73 -12.04 -6.18
N TYR A 47 -8.35 -10.89 -5.63
CA TYR A 47 -8.03 -9.69 -6.41
C TYR A 47 -6.65 -9.84 -7.06
N ASP A 48 -6.40 -9.07 -8.13
CA ASP A 48 -5.07 -9.04 -8.75
C ASP A 48 -4.03 -8.56 -7.73
N SER A 49 -3.03 -9.40 -7.46
CA SER A 49 -2.02 -9.15 -6.43
C SER A 49 -1.26 -7.86 -6.65
N ASN A 50 -1.12 -7.37 -7.89
CA ASN A 50 -0.46 -6.10 -8.20
C ASN A 50 -1.20 -4.87 -7.65
N TYR A 51 -2.47 -5.02 -7.30
CA TYR A 51 -3.31 -3.94 -6.76
C TYR A 51 -3.67 -4.15 -5.29
N VAL A 52 -3.19 -5.25 -4.70
CA VAL A 52 -3.38 -5.58 -3.29
C VAL A 52 -2.18 -5.10 -2.50
N TRP A 53 -2.46 -4.50 -1.35
CA TRP A 53 -1.46 -4.13 -0.37
C TRP A 53 -1.85 -4.68 0.99
N THR A 54 -0.84 -5.03 1.79
CA THR A 54 -1.06 -5.45 3.18
C THR A 54 -0.57 -4.36 4.11
N VAL A 55 -1.42 -3.97 5.06
CA VAL A 55 -1.00 -3.15 6.19
C VAL A 55 -0.50 -4.07 7.29
N VAL A 56 0.71 -3.85 7.78
CA VAL A 56 1.34 -4.64 8.86
C VAL A 56 1.70 -3.75 10.04
N ASP A 57 1.70 -4.31 11.25
CA ASP A 57 2.15 -3.59 12.44
C ASP A 57 3.66 -3.77 12.65
N GLY A 58 4.36 -2.70 12.99
CA GLY A 58 5.81 -2.72 13.21
C GLY A 58 6.15 -2.85 14.70
N GLU A 59 7.34 -3.39 15.02
CA GLU A 59 7.76 -3.65 16.41
C GLU A 59 7.87 -2.37 17.29
N SER A 60 8.04 -1.19 16.68
CA SER A 60 8.05 0.11 17.38
C SER A 60 6.72 0.89 17.23
N GLY A 61 5.67 0.17 16.78
CA GLY A 61 4.28 0.55 16.51
C GLY A 61 4.05 1.76 15.60
N GLY A 62 4.96 1.98 14.66
CA GLY A 62 4.55 2.48 13.36
C GLY A 62 3.99 1.33 12.53
N GLN A 63 3.10 1.62 11.60
CA GLN A 63 2.54 0.63 10.69
C GLN A 63 3.18 0.77 9.31
N TRP A 64 3.08 -0.26 8.49
CA TRP A 64 3.65 -0.26 7.15
C TRP A 64 2.65 -0.75 6.13
N ILE A 65 2.64 -0.16 4.94
CA ILE A 65 1.90 -0.63 3.77
C ILE A 65 2.92 -1.28 2.83
N ILE A 66 2.79 -2.58 2.61
CA ILE A 66 3.70 -3.39 1.81
C ILE A 66 2.96 -4.01 0.61
N PRO A 67 3.64 -4.14 -0.55
CA PRO A 67 3.02 -4.66 -1.76
C PRO A 67 2.65 -6.13 -1.62
N GLY A 68 1.54 -6.50 -2.27
CA GLY A 68 1.02 -7.85 -2.34
C GLY A 68 0.23 -8.30 -1.11
N PHE A 69 -0.16 -9.56 -1.19
CA PHE A 69 -0.97 -10.24 -0.19
C PHE A 69 -0.09 -11.00 0.81
N HIS A 70 -0.09 -10.61 2.08
CA HIS A 70 0.66 -11.27 3.15
C HIS A 70 -0.29 -11.92 4.17
N TYR A 71 0.11 -13.11 4.66
CA TYR A 71 -0.68 -13.93 5.59
C TYR A 71 -0.24 -13.80 7.05
N VAL A 72 0.75 -12.98 7.39
CA VAL A 72 1.27 -12.88 8.76
C VAL A 72 1.38 -11.41 9.13
N ASN A 73 1.16 -11.11 10.41
CA ASN A 73 1.28 -9.77 10.98
C ASN A 73 0.48 -8.70 10.21
N ARG A 74 -0.76 -9.04 9.84
CA ARG A 74 -1.63 -8.20 9.02
C ARG A 74 -2.66 -7.48 9.88
N VAL A 75 -2.80 -6.18 9.64
CA VAL A 75 -3.81 -5.31 10.22
C VAL A 75 -5.05 -5.29 9.34
N CYS A 76 -4.87 -5.05 8.04
CA CYS A 76 -5.91 -5.10 7.01
C CYS A 76 -5.27 -5.19 5.61
N TYR A 77 -6.11 -5.37 4.58
CA TYR A 77 -5.69 -5.24 3.18
C TYR A 77 -6.24 -3.94 2.57
N LEU A 78 -5.55 -3.42 1.56
CA LEU A 78 -5.97 -2.26 0.78
C LEU A 78 -5.99 -2.62 -0.70
N LEU A 79 -6.95 -2.07 -1.43
CA LEU A 79 -7.01 -2.14 -2.89
C LEU A 79 -6.72 -0.77 -3.50
N THR A 80 -5.91 -0.73 -4.54
CA THR A 80 -5.47 0.49 -5.21
C THR A 80 -5.94 0.58 -6.65
N ARG A 81 -5.98 1.80 -7.20
CA ARG A 81 -6.34 2.00 -8.62
C ARG A 81 -5.17 1.75 -9.56
N LEU A 82 -3.95 1.93 -9.07
CA LEU A 82 -2.72 1.70 -9.82
C LEU A 82 -1.98 0.47 -9.28
N PRO A 83 -1.30 -0.29 -10.16
CA PRO A 83 -0.54 -1.46 -9.76
C PRO A 83 0.84 -1.08 -9.18
N HIS A 84 1.36 -1.90 -8.28
CA HIS A 84 2.71 -1.74 -7.73
C HIS A 84 3.80 -2.47 -8.53
N ASN A 85 3.42 -3.34 -9.49
CA ASN A 85 4.34 -4.05 -10.40
C ASN A 85 5.50 -4.76 -9.68
N GLU A 86 5.22 -5.33 -8.51
CA GLU A 86 6.21 -5.97 -7.63
C GLU A 86 7.45 -5.11 -7.30
N ALA A 87 7.34 -3.77 -7.42
CA ALA A 87 8.44 -2.88 -7.11
C ALA A 87 8.87 -3.03 -5.63
N PRO A 88 10.17 -2.97 -5.32
CA PRO A 88 10.70 -3.07 -3.97
C PRO A 88 10.48 -1.73 -3.24
N ILE A 89 9.22 -1.46 -2.90
CA ILE A 89 8.77 -0.23 -2.24
C ILE A 89 7.91 -0.56 -1.03
N GLU A 90 7.90 0.34 -0.06
CA GLU A 90 7.06 0.24 1.13
C GLU A 90 6.73 1.63 1.66
N PHE A 91 5.63 1.74 2.40
CA PHE A 91 5.19 3.01 2.95
C PHE A 91 5.08 2.90 4.46
N ARG A 92 5.82 3.76 5.15
CA ARG A 92 5.77 3.86 6.59
C ARG A 92 4.66 4.81 7.00
N ILE A 93 3.89 4.38 7.98
CA ILE A 93 2.85 5.16 8.66
C ILE A 93 3.39 5.59 10.02
N ASP A 94 3.63 6.89 10.18
CA ASP A 94 4.16 7.43 11.41
C ASP A 94 3.06 7.66 12.46
N ARG A 95 3.38 7.39 13.73
CA ARG A 95 2.44 7.57 14.87
C ARG A 95 1.98 9.02 15.06
N ARG A 96 2.76 9.99 14.56
CA ARG A 96 2.42 11.40 14.62
C ARG A 96 1.88 11.81 13.26
N PRO A 97 0.69 12.43 13.17
CA PRO A 97 0.16 12.91 11.91
C PRO A 97 1.02 14.07 11.42
N GLN A 98 2.03 13.76 10.60
CA GLN A 98 2.94 14.72 10.00
C GLN A 98 2.93 14.51 8.50
N SER A 99 2.12 15.28 7.80
CA SER A 99 2.13 15.23 6.34
C SER A 99 3.38 15.87 5.76
N LEU A 100 3.81 15.36 4.61
CA LEU A 100 4.83 15.98 3.79
C LEU A 100 4.36 17.36 3.29
N THR A 101 5.31 18.28 3.10
CA THR A 101 5.01 19.51 2.35
C THR A 101 4.69 19.18 0.90
N ALA A 102 3.94 20.02 0.20
CA ALA A 102 3.58 19.80 -1.21
C ALA A 102 4.82 19.57 -2.10
N LEU A 103 5.89 20.34 -1.89
CA LEU A 103 7.16 20.15 -2.61
C LEU A 103 7.87 18.85 -2.22
N GLY A 104 7.82 18.48 -0.93
CA GLY A 104 8.36 17.21 -0.44
C GLY A 104 7.63 16.02 -1.08
N LEU A 105 6.30 16.03 -1.07
CA LEU A 105 5.45 15.02 -1.67
C LEU A 105 5.73 14.87 -3.17
N ALA A 106 5.74 15.98 -3.93
CA ALA A 106 6.02 15.96 -5.36
C ALA A 106 7.37 15.32 -5.70
N ARG A 107 8.43 15.66 -4.94
CA ARG A 107 9.76 15.06 -5.12
C ARG A 107 9.75 13.55 -4.86
N ARG A 108 9.08 13.11 -3.79
CA ARG A 108 8.99 11.68 -3.45
C ARG A 108 8.18 10.91 -4.50
N ILE A 109 7.14 11.50 -5.06
CA ILE A 109 6.35 10.92 -6.16
C ILE A 109 7.21 10.74 -7.42
N THR A 110 8.04 11.72 -7.79
CA THR A 110 8.95 11.58 -8.94
C THR A 110 9.90 10.39 -8.75
N VAL A 111 10.42 10.19 -7.54
CA VAL A 111 11.26 9.02 -7.22
C VAL A 111 10.47 7.72 -7.35
N LEU A 112 9.25 7.67 -6.80
CA LEU A 112 8.38 6.50 -6.91
C LEU A 112 8.09 6.15 -8.38
N GLN A 113 7.69 7.12 -9.19
CA GLN A 113 7.35 6.91 -10.60
C GLN A 113 8.53 6.36 -11.39
N ARG A 114 9.76 6.80 -11.10
CA ARG A 114 10.96 6.24 -11.71
C ARG A 114 11.13 4.76 -11.37
N ILE A 115 11.01 4.40 -10.09
CA ILE A 115 11.11 3.00 -9.66
C ILE A 115 10.04 2.15 -10.34
N LEU A 116 8.79 2.63 -10.39
CA LEU A 116 7.68 1.92 -11.02
C LEU A 116 7.88 1.75 -12.53
N ALA A 117 8.42 2.75 -13.22
CA ALA A 117 8.72 2.66 -14.64
C ALA A 117 9.81 1.62 -14.93
N GLU A 118 10.86 1.58 -14.10
CA GLU A 118 11.93 0.58 -14.20
C GLU A 118 11.39 -0.86 -14.02
N HIS A 119 10.46 -1.08 -13.08
CA HIS A 119 9.90 -2.41 -12.80
C HIS A 119 8.77 -2.79 -13.76
N GLY A 120 7.91 -1.86 -14.14
CA GLY A 120 6.84 -2.12 -15.12
C GLY A 120 7.39 -2.51 -16.50
N ALA A 121 8.54 -1.96 -16.91
CA ALA A 121 9.21 -2.32 -18.15
C ALA A 121 9.89 -3.71 -18.12
N MET A 122 10.18 -4.25 -16.94
CA MET A 122 10.78 -5.59 -16.78
C MET A 122 9.74 -6.72 -16.78
N ASN A 123 8.45 -6.39 -16.66
CA ASN A 123 7.35 -7.35 -16.56
C ASN A 123 6.62 -7.62 -17.90
N TYR A 124 7.20 -7.18 -19.03
CA TYR A 124 6.74 -7.41 -20.41
C TYR A 124 7.83 -8.12 -21.22
#